data_AF-A0A061NS18-F1
#
_entry.id   AF-A0A061NS18-F1
#
_cell.length_a   1.000
_cell.length_b   1.000
_cell.length_c   1.000
_cell.angle_alpha   90.00
_cell.angle_beta   90.00
_cell.angle_gamma   90.00
#
_symmetry.space_group_name_H-M   'P 1'
#
loop_
_entity.id
_entity.type
_entity.pdbx_description
1 polymer ?
#
loop_
_entity_poly.entity_id
_entity_poly.type
_entity_poly.pdbx_seq_one_letter_code
_entity_poly.pdbx_strand_id
1 'polypeptide(L)'
;MSNKKDELYKDLTQLRTKQIVDTLSHAEKQKLQAVIYDVEQQLEKQHKKKFDLHQLQEESWVKIHAFRNFSFEDVTPKKTFMDVLLSRPQFLYYSVNVEEEDWEVNSLQFSDTMMLKTMFEKDGIVFSEVLPGFMDYFDSNQVTKEEKEQMERLPDPKWCLLKVDEMVELDETLKSTNIELHDMVLWLKEMWHKDYQLFIEYDEALTITIS
;
A
#
# COMPACT_ATOMS: atom_id res chain seq x y z
N MET A 1 3.99 -10.00 25.48
CA MET A 1 2.88 -9.04 25.42
C MET A 1 2.91 -8.16 24.16
N SER A 2 3.97 -8.15 23.33
CA SER A 2 3.96 -7.37 22.06
C SER A 2 3.23 -8.05 20.90
N ASN A 3 3.27 -9.39 20.77
CA ASN A 3 2.63 -10.12 19.65
C ASN A 3 1.19 -9.70 19.34
N LYS A 4 0.32 -9.53 20.34
CA LYS A 4 -1.09 -9.21 20.09
C LYS A 4 -1.30 -7.77 19.61
N LYS A 5 -0.43 -6.85 20.02
CA LYS A 5 -0.45 -5.46 19.55
C LYS A 5 -0.03 -5.45 18.08
N ASP A 6 1.11 -6.07 17.79
CA ASP A 6 1.70 -6.14 16.45
C ASP A 6 0.75 -6.84 15.46
N GLU A 7 0.03 -7.89 15.90
CA GLU A 7 -1.02 -8.56 15.12
C GLU A 7 -2.23 -7.66 14.81
N LEU A 8 -2.67 -6.81 15.75
CA LEU A 8 -3.81 -5.91 15.53
C LEU A 8 -3.48 -4.79 14.55
N TYR A 9 -2.30 -4.16 14.67
CA TYR A 9 -1.86 -3.15 13.70
C TYR A 9 -1.66 -3.76 12.34
N LYS A 10 -1.05 -4.96 12.27
CA LYS A 10 -0.95 -5.70 11.01
C LYS A 10 -2.32 -5.90 10.39
N ASP A 11 -3.27 -6.48 11.13
CA ASP A 11 -4.64 -6.72 10.66
C ASP A 11 -5.33 -5.43 10.16
N LEU A 12 -5.11 -4.31 10.85
CA LEU A 12 -5.68 -3.01 10.48
C LEU A 12 -5.07 -2.50 9.17
N THR A 13 -3.74 -2.53 9.04
CA THR A 13 -3.01 -2.23 7.81
C THR A 13 -3.49 -3.09 6.64
N GLN A 14 -3.66 -4.41 6.82
CA GLN A 14 -4.10 -5.29 5.72
C GLN A 14 -5.51 -4.94 5.27
N LEU A 15 -6.44 -4.74 6.22
CA LEU A 15 -7.83 -4.43 5.91
C LEU A 15 -7.96 -3.04 5.28
N ARG A 16 -7.16 -2.06 5.70
CA ARG A 16 -7.16 -0.71 5.12
C ARG A 16 -6.52 -0.68 3.73
N THR A 17 -5.38 -1.33 3.54
CA THR A 17 -4.79 -1.51 2.21
C THR A 17 -5.78 -2.17 1.27
N LYS A 18 -6.44 -3.25 1.72
CA LYS A 18 -7.47 -3.92 0.94
C LYS A 18 -8.67 -3.00 0.67
N GLN A 19 -9.10 -2.18 1.61
CA GLN A 19 -10.18 -1.22 1.40
C GLN A 19 -9.84 -0.17 0.35
N ILE A 20 -8.58 0.24 0.25
CA ILE A 20 -8.09 1.17 -0.77
C ILE A 20 -8.14 0.50 -2.14
N VAL A 21 -7.59 -0.70 -2.28
CA VAL A 21 -7.41 -1.32 -3.60
C VAL A 21 -8.60 -2.15 -4.08
N ASP A 22 -9.50 -2.54 -3.17
CA ASP A 22 -10.63 -3.42 -3.46
C ASP A 22 -11.82 -3.16 -2.50
N THR A 23 -12.96 -3.78 -2.76
CA THR A 23 -14.14 -3.72 -1.91
C THR A 23 -14.08 -4.75 -0.80
N LEU A 24 -14.10 -4.31 0.45
CA LEU A 24 -14.24 -5.21 1.60
C LEU A 24 -15.58 -5.95 1.58
N SER A 25 -15.53 -7.26 1.79
CA SER A 25 -16.70 -8.09 2.03
C SER A 25 -17.40 -7.71 3.35
N HIS A 26 -18.63 -8.18 3.55
CA HIS A 26 -19.37 -7.89 4.79
C HIS A 26 -18.63 -8.37 6.05
N ALA A 27 -18.02 -9.56 5.99
CA ALA A 27 -17.23 -10.12 7.08
C ALA A 27 -15.97 -9.29 7.35
N GLU A 28 -15.29 -8.80 6.31
CA GLU A 28 -14.10 -7.95 6.45
C GLU A 28 -14.43 -6.57 6.99
N LYS A 29 -15.59 -5.99 6.61
CA LYS A 29 -16.08 -4.73 7.20
C LYS A 29 -16.35 -4.89 8.70
N GLN A 30 -16.97 -5.99 9.11
CA GLN A 30 -17.17 -6.31 10.52
C GLN A 30 -15.82 -6.52 11.24
N LYS A 31 -14.88 -7.23 10.61
CA LYS A 31 -13.52 -7.42 11.17
C LYS A 31 -12.82 -6.08 11.36
N LEU A 32 -12.86 -5.19 10.36
CA LEU A 32 -12.25 -3.87 10.41
C LEU A 32 -12.81 -3.04 11.58
N GLN A 33 -14.13 -3.01 11.75
CA GLN A 33 -14.76 -2.31 12.88
C GLN A 33 -14.33 -2.87 14.24
N ALA A 34 -14.21 -4.21 14.35
CA ALA A 34 -13.74 -4.84 15.59
C ALA A 34 -12.27 -4.52 15.88
N VAL A 35 -11.41 -4.53 14.86
CA VAL A 35 -9.99 -4.19 14.99
C VAL A 35 -9.82 -2.72 15.39
N ILE A 36 -10.52 -1.80 14.73
CA ILE A 36 -10.52 -0.36 15.08
C ILE A 36 -10.90 -0.18 16.55
N TYR A 37 -12.00 -0.79 16.98
CA TYR A 37 -12.45 -0.71 18.36
C TYR A 37 -11.40 -1.25 19.35
N ASP A 38 -10.79 -2.39 19.05
CA ASP A 38 -9.78 -3.00 19.91
C ASP A 38 -8.51 -2.13 20.02
N VAL A 39 -8.11 -1.46 18.93
CA VAL A 39 -6.97 -0.53 18.93
C VAL A 39 -7.30 0.75 19.70
N GLU A 40 -8.49 1.35 19.50
CA GLU A 40 -8.96 2.50 20.27
C GLU A 40 -8.96 2.21 21.77
N GLN A 41 -9.51 1.07 22.18
CA GLN A 41 -9.53 0.64 23.59
C GLN A 41 -8.13 0.48 24.19
N GLN A 42 -7.13 0.09 23.40
CA GLN A 42 -5.75 0.00 23.85
C GLN A 42 -5.11 1.39 24.01
N LEU A 43 -5.30 2.26 23.02
CA LEU A 43 -4.80 3.64 23.06
C LEU A 43 -5.42 4.43 24.21
N GLU A 44 -6.72 4.24 24.45
CA GLU A 44 -7.44 4.84 25.59
C GLU A 44 -6.85 4.40 26.93
N LYS A 45 -6.57 3.11 27.11
CA LYS A 45 -5.94 2.58 28.33
C LYS A 45 -4.53 3.14 28.51
N GLN A 46 -3.77 3.27 27.43
CA GLN A 46 -2.38 3.71 27.46
C GLN A 46 -2.26 5.22 27.72
N HIS A 47 -3.10 6.04 27.09
CA HIS A 47 -2.97 7.50 27.09
C HIS A 47 -4.06 8.22 27.90
N LYS A 48 -5.03 7.48 28.47
CA LYS A 48 -6.13 8.00 29.30
C LYS A 48 -6.96 9.10 28.61
N LYS A 49 -7.06 9.04 27.29
CA LYS A 49 -7.81 9.95 26.43
C LYS A 49 -8.58 9.13 25.39
N LYS A 50 -9.79 9.58 25.03
CA LYS A 50 -10.57 9.02 23.94
C LYS A 50 -9.85 9.21 22.60
N PHE A 51 -9.75 8.16 21.80
CA PHE A 51 -9.27 8.22 20.41
C PHE A 51 -10.43 7.98 19.46
N ASP A 52 -10.39 8.66 18.33
CA ASP A 52 -11.27 8.39 17.19
C ASP A 52 -10.36 7.99 16.04
N LEU A 53 -10.15 6.68 15.89
CA LEU A 53 -9.28 6.17 14.83
C LEU A 53 -9.91 6.37 13.47
N HIS A 54 -11.23 6.43 13.36
CA HIS A 54 -11.88 6.74 12.08
C HIS A 54 -11.43 8.11 11.57
N GLN A 55 -11.47 9.13 12.43
CA GLN A 55 -11.00 10.47 12.06
C GLN A 55 -9.49 10.49 11.76
N LEU A 56 -8.67 9.90 12.63
CA LEU A 56 -7.20 9.87 12.43
C LEU A 56 -6.79 9.12 11.16
N GLN A 57 -7.55 8.09 10.77
CA GLN A 57 -7.31 7.32 9.56
C GLN A 57 -7.76 8.06 8.29
N GLU A 58 -8.80 8.90 8.36
CA GLU A 58 -9.16 9.80 7.24
C GLU A 58 -8.05 10.82 6.96
N GLU A 59 -7.35 11.27 8.00
CA GLU A 59 -6.21 12.19 7.92
C GLU A 59 -4.87 11.48 7.63
N SER A 60 -4.87 10.14 7.55
CA SER A 60 -3.67 9.36 7.27
C SER A 60 -3.23 9.46 5.83
N TRP A 61 -1.93 9.36 5.60
CA TRP A 61 -1.34 9.41 4.27
C TRP A 61 -1.20 8.01 3.67
N VAL A 62 -1.59 7.87 2.42
CA VAL A 62 -1.35 6.71 1.57
C VAL A 62 -0.20 7.05 0.65
N LYS A 63 0.84 6.22 0.61
CA LYS A 63 1.97 6.40 -0.29
C LYS A 63 1.73 5.64 -1.59
N ILE A 64 2.08 6.26 -2.70
CA ILE A 64 2.13 5.63 -4.02
C ILE A 64 3.60 5.63 -4.43
N HIS A 65 4.14 4.42 -4.56
CA HIS A 65 5.52 4.20 -4.95
C HIS A 65 5.57 3.96 -6.45
N ALA A 66 6.51 4.60 -7.11
CA ALA A 66 6.80 4.41 -8.52
C ALA A 66 8.26 3.96 -8.64
N PHE A 67 8.50 2.86 -9.36
CA PHE A 67 9.86 2.42 -9.65
C PHE A 67 10.03 1.84 -11.05
N ARG A 68 11.27 1.81 -11.54
CA ARG A 68 11.65 1.13 -12.77
C ARG A 68 13.06 0.54 -12.67
N ASN A 69 13.48 -0.20 -13.69
CA ASN A 69 14.83 -0.77 -13.81
C ASN A 69 15.34 -1.55 -12.57
N PHE A 70 14.43 -2.14 -11.81
CA PHE A 70 14.75 -2.89 -10.61
C PHE A 70 15.28 -4.30 -10.93
N SER A 71 16.03 -4.86 -10.00
CA SER A 71 16.49 -6.25 -10.06
C SER A 71 16.43 -6.92 -8.69
N PHE A 72 16.39 -8.26 -8.71
CA PHE A 72 16.41 -9.07 -7.50
C PHE A 72 17.72 -9.85 -7.39
N GLU A 73 18.32 -9.83 -6.20
CA GLU A 73 19.46 -10.67 -5.86
C GLU A 73 19.06 -11.68 -4.79
N ASP A 74 19.30 -12.97 -5.01
CA ASP A 74 19.06 -14.01 -3.99
C ASP A 74 20.06 -13.85 -2.85
N VAL A 75 19.56 -13.46 -1.68
CA VAL A 75 20.33 -13.26 -0.44
C VAL A 75 19.99 -14.31 0.61
N THR A 76 19.37 -15.42 0.19
CA THR A 76 18.96 -16.50 1.09
C THR A 76 20.15 -17.01 1.91
N PRO A 77 20.08 -16.97 3.25
CA PRO A 77 21.16 -17.49 4.09
C PRO A 77 21.43 -18.96 3.79
N LYS A 78 22.71 -19.32 3.59
CA LYS A 78 23.12 -20.71 3.40
C LYS A 78 22.79 -21.54 4.64
N LYS A 79 22.24 -22.74 4.45
CA LYS A 79 21.96 -23.67 5.56
C LYS A 79 23.24 -23.97 6.35
N THR A 80 23.17 -23.81 7.66
CA THR A 80 24.23 -24.28 8.55
C THR A 80 24.11 -25.78 8.81
N PHE A 81 25.16 -26.40 9.34
CA PHE A 81 25.12 -27.80 9.77
C PHE A 81 23.97 -28.07 10.76
N MET A 82 23.73 -27.15 11.70
CA MET A 82 22.64 -27.26 12.67
C MET A 82 21.27 -27.20 12.00
N ASP A 83 21.10 -26.39 10.95
CA ASP A 83 19.83 -26.31 10.22
C ASP A 83 19.53 -27.60 9.46
N VAL A 84 20.56 -28.25 8.92
CA VAL A 84 20.42 -29.56 8.29
C VAL A 84 20.06 -30.62 9.34
N LEU A 85 20.79 -30.68 10.46
CA LEU A 85 20.58 -31.68 11.51
C LEU A 85 19.19 -31.57 12.15
N LEU A 86 18.67 -30.34 12.29
CA LEU A 86 17.35 -30.06 12.86
C LEU A 86 16.24 -30.00 11.79
N SER A 87 16.55 -30.29 10.52
CA SER A 87 15.59 -30.19 9.40
C SER A 87 14.85 -28.84 9.36
N ARG A 88 15.53 -27.75 9.69
CA ARG A 88 14.92 -26.42 9.73
C ARG A 88 14.55 -25.98 8.31
N PRO A 89 13.36 -25.37 8.15
CA PRO A 89 12.96 -24.79 6.87
C PRO A 89 13.92 -23.67 6.48
N GLN A 90 14.14 -23.51 5.17
CA GLN A 90 14.86 -22.37 4.61
C GLN A 90 13.84 -21.53 3.85
N PHE A 91 13.80 -20.25 4.18
CA PHE A 91 12.94 -19.28 3.53
C PHE A 91 13.77 -18.50 2.53
N LEU A 92 13.24 -18.32 1.33
CA LEU A 92 13.91 -17.58 0.26
C LEU A 92 13.73 -16.08 0.49
N TYR A 93 14.84 -15.34 0.42
CA TYR A 93 14.87 -13.90 0.55
C TYR A 93 15.63 -13.30 -0.63
N TYR A 94 15.15 -12.17 -1.12
CA TYR A 94 15.73 -11.44 -2.24
C TYR A 94 15.98 -10.00 -1.84
N SER A 95 17.14 -9.45 -2.15
CA SER A 95 17.39 -8.01 -2.08
C SER A 95 16.78 -7.35 -3.29
N VAL A 96 16.04 -6.26 -3.11
CA VAL A 96 15.59 -5.40 -4.22
C VAL A 96 16.65 -4.34 -4.46
N ASN A 97 17.16 -4.30 -5.69
CA ASN A 97 18.13 -3.31 -6.13
C ASN A 97 17.43 -2.35 -7.10
N VAL A 98 17.30 -1.09 -6.69
CA VAL A 98 16.76 0.01 -7.49
C VAL A 98 17.63 1.24 -7.25
N GLU A 99 17.97 1.97 -8.30
CA GLU A 99 18.72 3.21 -8.16
C GLU A 99 17.80 4.33 -7.63
N GLU A 100 18.35 5.27 -6.87
CA GLU A 100 17.56 6.34 -6.24
C GLU A 100 16.82 7.20 -7.28
N GLU A 101 17.41 7.41 -8.46
CA GLU A 101 16.78 8.14 -9.57
C GLU A 101 15.62 7.38 -10.25
N ASP A 102 15.58 6.07 -10.07
CA ASP A 102 14.53 5.19 -10.59
C ASP A 102 13.49 4.84 -9.52
N TRP A 103 13.47 5.61 -8.42
CA TRP A 103 12.51 5.49 -7.33
C TRP A 103 11.87 6.85 -7.02
N GLU A 104 10.54 6.94 -7.18
CA GLU A 104 9.76 8.11 -6.80
C GLU A 104 8.63 7.72 -5.85
N VAL A 105 8.23 8.67 -4.98
CA VAL A 105 7.12 8.49 -4.06
C VAL A 105 6.27 9.75 -4.05
N ASN A 106 4.97 9.58 -4.17
CA ASN A 106 4.00 10.64 -3.93
C ASN A 106 2.94 10.13 -2.94
N SER A 107 2.16 11.02 -2.34
CA SER A 107 1.22 10.66 -1.28
C SER A 107 -0.08 11.44 -1.38
N LEU A 108 -1.19 10.78 -1.06
CA LEU A 108 -2.51 11.39 -0.88
C LEU A 108 -3.02 11.10 0.52
N GLN A 109 -3.93 11.95 1.00
CA GLN A 109 -4.75 11.57 2.14
C GLN A 109 -5.61 10.34 1.80
N PHE A 110 -5.94 9.55 2.81
CA PHE A 110 -6.77 8.37 2.65
C PHE A 110 -8.12 8.70 2.00
N SER A 111 -8.76 9.79 2.43
CA SER A 111 -10.01 10.29 1.87
C SER A 111 -9.92 10.55 0.36
N ASP A 112 -8.88 11.26 -0.08
CA ASP A 112 -8.62 11.55 -1.49
C ASP A 112 -8.28 10.28 -2.27
N THR A 113 -7.52 9.36 -1.68
CA THR A 113 -7.24 8.05 -2.32
C THR A 113 -8.53 7.27 -2.57
N MET A 114 -9.47 7.26 -1.61
CA MET A 114 -10.77 6.63 -1.77
C MET A 114 -11.64 7.35 -2.82
N MET A 115 -11.53 8.67 -2.93
CA MET A 115 -12.18 9.44 -4.00
C MET A 115 -11.62 9.07 -5.37
N LEU A 116 -10.29 9.01 -5.52
CA LEU A 116 -9.61 8.60 -6.74
C LEU A 116 -10.06 7.19 -7.17
N LYS A 117 -10.03 6.23 -6.24
CA LYS A 117 -10.55 4.87 -6.45
C LYS A 117 -11.97 4.89 -7.00
N THR A 118 -12.86 5.65 -6.36
CA THR A 118 -14.27 5.75 -6.76
C THR A 118 -14.43 6.32 -8.17
N MET A 119 -13.55 7.22 -8.59
CA MET A 119 -13.58 7.77 -9.96
C MET A 119 -13.19 6.70 -10.98
N PHE A 120 -12.11 5.96 -10.75
CA PHE A 120 -11.69 4.85 -11.62
C PHE A 120 -12.77 3.77 -11.73
N GLU A 121 -13.36 3.39 -10.60
CA GLU A 121 -14.41 2.35 -10.58
C GLU A 121 -15.70 2.79 -11.28
N LYS A 122 -16.02 4.09 -11.30
CA LYS A 122 -17.17 4.62 -12.06
C LYS A 122 -17.02 4.46 -13.56
N ASP A 123 -15.79 4.55 -14.06
CA ASP A 123 -15.46 4.31 -15.46
C ASP A 123 -15.22 2.82 -15.77
N GLY A 124 -15.51 1.94 -14.81
CA GLY A 124 -15.42 0.48 -14.96
C GLY A 124 -14.00 -0.07 -14.84
N ILE A 125 -13.05 0.73 -14.37
CA ILE A 125 -11.67 0.30 -14.15
C ILE A 125 -11.55 -0.22 -12.72
N VAL A 126 -11.11 -1.47 -12.58
CA VAL A 126 -10.82 -2.06 -11.27
C VAL A 126 -9.55 -1.41 -10.72
N PHE A 127 -9.67 -0.68 -9.62
CA PHE A 127 -8.58 0.17 -9.12
C PHE A 127 -7.28 -0.61 -8.84
N SER A 128 -7.39 -1.80 -8.24
CA SER A 128 -6.25 -2.71 -7.99
C SER A 128 -5.54 -3.21 -9.24
N GLU A 129 -6.18 -3.18 -10.42
CA GLU A 129 -5.52 -3.57 -11.67
C GLU A 129 -4.56 -2.48 -12.18
N VAL A 130 -4.74 -1.23 -11.73
CA VAL A 130 -3.89 -0.09 -12.13
C VAL A 130 -2.94 0.33 -11.01
N LEU A 131 -3.43 0.27 -9.77
CA LEU A 131 -2.70 0.60 -8.55
C LEU A 131 -2.89 -0.51 -7.50
N PRO A 132 -2.13 -1.62 -7.61
CA PRO A 132 -2.19 -2.70 -6.64
C PRO A 132 -1.63 -2.28 -5.28
N GLY A 133 -2.08 -2.93 -4.21
CA GLY A 133 -1.68 -2.64 -2.84
C GLY A 133 -0.64 -3.64 -2.34
N PHE A 134 0.41 -3.14 -1.70
CA PHE A 134 1.44 -3.94 -1.05
C PHE A 134 1.50 -3.61 0.43
N MET A 135 1.86 -4.60 1.24
CA MET A 135 2.09 -4.43 2.67
C MET A 135 3.59 -4.53 2.93
N ASP A 136 4.05 -3.78 3.93
CA ASP A 136 5.35 -3.97 4.59
C ASP A 136 6.58 -3.88 3.66
N TYR A 137 6.60 -2.95 2.68
CA TYR A 137 7.71 -2.91 1.71
C TYR A 137 9.02 -2.32 2.28
N PHE A 138 9.02 -1.70 3.47
CA PHE A 138 10.11 -0.77 3.84
C PHE A 138 10.96 -1.03 5.09
N ASP A 139 10.93 -2.20 5.72
CA ASP A 139 11.78 -2.40 6.90
C ASP A 139 13.17 -3.01 6.62
N SER A 140 13.45 -3.57 5.43
CA SER A 140 14.72 -4.31 5.25
C SER A 140 15.38 -4.38 3.87
N ASN A 141 14.86 -3.73 2.81
CA ASN A 141 15.28 -3.95 1.40
C ASN A 141 15.28 -5.43 0.97
N GLN A 142 14.73 -6.33 1.79
CA GLN A 142 14.63 -7.76 1.55
C GLN A 142 13.16 -8.11 1.41
N VAL A 143 12.85 -8.80 0.32
CA VAL A 143 11.53 -9.32 0.03
C VAL A 143 11.56 -10.85 0.07
N THR A 144 10.47 -11.42 0.55
CA THR A 144 10.16 -12.84 0.44
C THR A 144 9.93 -13.22 -1.02
N LYS A 145 9.90 -14.52 -1.30
CA LYS A 145 9.53 -15.04 -2.62
C LYS A 145 8.15 -14.57 -3.07
N GLU A 146 7.19 -14.49 -2.15
CA GLU A 146 5.81 -14.09 -2.47
C GLU A 146 5.77 -12.62 -2.89
N GLU A 147 6.41 -11.74 -2.13
CA GLU A 147 6.52 -10.31 -2.45
C GLU A 147 7.27 -10.07 -3.77
N LYS A 148 8.37 -10.79 -4.02
CA LYS A 148 9.04 -10.78 -5.33
C LYS A 148 8.08 -11.15 -6.46
N GLU A 149 7.35 -12.26 -6.32
CA GLU A 149 6.41 -12.71 -7.34
C GLU A 149 5.24 -11.72 -7.55
N GLN A 150 4.86 -10.98 -6.51
CA GLN A 150 3.86 -9.91 -6.62
C GLN A 150 4.43 -8.70 -7.37
N MET A 151 5.65 -8.26 -7.06
CA MET A 151 6.31 -7.14 -7.77
C MET A 151 6.53 -7.45 -9.25
N GLU A 152 6.93 -8.68 -9.58
CA GLU A 152 7.09 -9.14 -10.97
C GLU A 152 5.75 -9.18 -11.74
N ARG A 153 4.61 -9.12 -11.05
CA ARG A 153 3.26 -9.10 -11.62
C ARG A 153 2.62 -7.72 -11.60
N LEU A 154 3.36 -6.68 -11.26
CA LEU A 154 2.83 -5.31 -11.32
C LEU A 154 2.33 -4.98 -12.72
N PRO A 155 1.27 -4.15 -12.83
CA PRO A 155 0.67 -3.80 -14.11
C PRO A 155 1.66 -3.22 -15.11
N ASP A 156 1.43 -3.48 -16.39
CA ASP A 156 2.20 -2.87 -17.47
C ASP A 156 1.90 -1.35 -17.53
N PRO A 157 2.92 -0.48 -17.46
CA PRO A 157 2.71 0.98 -17.42
C PRO A 157 1.94 1.52 -18.64
N LYS A 158 2.15 0.96 -19.83
CA LYS A 158 1.46 1.42 -21.05
C LYS A 158 0.00 1.04 -21.04
N TRP A 159 -0.33 -0.13 -20.49
CA TRP A 159 -1.72 -0.52 -20.28
C TRP A 159 -2.40 0.41 -19.27
N CYS A 160 -1.74 0.72 -18.14
CA CYS A 160 -2.27 1.65 -17.15
C CYS A 160 -2.53 3.05 -17.73
N LEU A 161 -1.55 3.60 -18.46
CA LEU A 161 -1.69 4.91 -19.11
C LEU A 161 -2.88 4.92 -20.08
N LEU A 162 -3.00 3.89 -20.91
CA LEU A 162 -4.12 3.75 -21.85
C LEU A 162 -5.48 3.71 -21.13
N LYS A 163 -5.56 3.00 -19.99
CA LYS A 163 -6.79 2.95 -19.19
C LYS A 163 -7.19 4.31 -18.62
N VAL A 164 -6.23 5.09 -18.15
CA VAL A 164 -6.51 6.42 -17.60
C VAL A 164 -6.82 7.42 -18.71
N ASP A 165 -6.19 7.30 -19.87
CA ASP A 165 -6.52 8.14 -21.04
C ASP A 165 -7.90 7.83 -21.64
N GLU A 166 -8.43 6.61 -21.43
CA GLU A 166 -9.81 6.25 -21.79
C GLU A 166 -10.87 6.93 -20.89
N MET A 167 -10.49 7.46 -19.72
CA MET A 167 -11.39 8.13 -18.80
C MET A 167 -11.74 9.54 -19.32
N VAL A 168 -12.87 9.62 -20.01
CA VAL A 168 -13.39 10.87 -20.58
C VAL A 168 -13.68 11.87 -19.46
N GLU A 169 -13.28 13.14 -19.64
CA GLU A 169 -13.52 14.25 -18.70
C GLU A 169 -12.84 14.13 -17.31
N LEU A 170 -11.99 13.13 -17.04
CA LEU A 170 -11.31 12.99 -15.74
C LEU A 170 -10.49 14.24 -15.39
N ASP A 171 -9.61 14.67 -16.30
CA ASP A 171 -8.73 15.82 -16.08
C ASP A 171 -9.55 17.12 -15.93
N GLU A 172 -10.59 17.31 -16.75
CA GLU A 172 -11.43 18.51 -16.71
C GLU A 172 -12.26 18.58 -15.42
N THR A 173 -12.82 17.44 -14.99
CA THR A 173 -13.57 17.32 -13.74
C THR A 173 -12.65 17.64 -12.57
N LEU A 174 -11.53 16.93 -12.44
CA LEU A 174 -10.61 17.09 -11.32
C LEU A 174 -10.05 18.51 -11.23
N LYS A 175 -9.65 19.10 -12.35
CA LYS A 175 -9.14 20.48 -12.38
C LYS A 175 -10.14 21.50 -11.84
N SER A 176 -11.44 21.23 -11.98
CA SER A 176 -12.51 22.11 -11.48
C SER A 176 -12.97 21.80 -10.05
N THR A 177 -12.77 20.58 -9.56
CA THR A 177 -13.31 20.13 -8.26
C THR A 177 -12.27 19.84 -7.18
N ASN A 178 -11.10 19.32 -7.54
CA ASN A 178 -10.05 18.91 -6.60
C ASN A 178 -8.67 18.94 -7.29
N ILE A 179 -7.90 20.00 -7.03
CA ILE A 179 -6.58 20.24 -7.63
C ILE A 179 -5.55 19.20 -7.18
N GLU A 180 -5.60 18.78 -5.91
CA GLU A 180 -4.65 17.79 -5.39
C GLU A 180 -4.82 16.44 -6.08
N LEU A 181 -6.06 16.00 -6.29
CA LEU A 181 -6.35 14.81 -7.09
C LEU A 181 -5.98 14.95 -8.55
N HIS A 182 -6.20 16.14 -9.13
CA HIS A 182 -5.77 16.43 -10.50
C HIS A 182 -4.25 16.28 -10.65
N ASP A 183 -3.48 16.88 -9.72
CA ASP A 183 -2.03 16.84 -9.73
C ASP A 183 -1.52 15.40 -9.51
N MET A 184 -2.19 14.61 -8.67
CA MET A 184 -1.87 13.19 -8.52
C MET A 184 -2.12 12.41 -9.82
N VAL A 185 -3.26 12.62 -10.51
CA VAL A 185 -3.53 11.96 -11.80
C VAL A 185 -2.49 12.34 -12.85
N LEU A 186 -2.06 13.60 -12.89
CA LEU A 186 -0.97 14.03 -13.78
C LEU A 186 0.34 13.33 -13.43
N TRP A 187 0.68 13.20 -12.15
CA TRP A 187 1.86 12.48 -11.71
C TRP A 187 1.80 10.99 -12.08
N LEU A 188 0.66 10.32 -11.88
CA LEU A 188 0.46 8.92 -12.29
C LEU A 188 0.68 8.74 -13.80
N LYS A 189 0.08 9.62 -14.62
CA LYS A 189 0.27 9.63 -16.08
C LYS A 189 1.74 9.84 -16.45
N GLU A 190 2.43 10.77 -15.79
CA GLU A 190 3.85 11.04 -16.03
C GLU A 190 4.71 9.81 -15.70
N MET A 191 4.46 9.15 -14.57
CA MET A 191 5.18 7.95 -14.15
C MET A 191 4.99 6.80 -15.15
N TRP A 192 3.74 6.51 -15.54
CA TRP A 192 3.48 5.47 -16.53
C TRP A 192 4.07 5.79 -17.92
N HIS A 193 4.07 7.06 -18.32
CA HIS A 193 4.71 7.49 -19.57
C HIS A 193 6.22 7.26 -19.58
N LYS A 194 6.86 7.33 -18.40
CA LYS A 194 8.29 7.06 -18.19
C LYS A 194 8.59 5.58 -17.89
N ASP A 195 7.64 4.68 -18.14
CA ASP A 195 7.70 3.24 -17.90
C ASP A 195 7.91 2.84 -16.42
N TYR A 196 7.45 3.66 -15.45
CA TYR A 196 7.44 3.27 -14.04
C TYR A 196 6.28 2.31 -13.74
N GLN A 197 6.55 1.31 -12.91
CA GLN A 197 5.55 0.46 -12.27
C GLN A 197 5.17 1.04 -10.92
N LEU A 198 3.88 0.98 -10.57
CA LEU A 198 3.34 1.67 -9.41
C LEU A 198 2.63 0.70 -8.46
N PHE A 199 2.70 1.01 -7.17
CA PHE A 199 1.91 0.33 -6.15
C PHE A 199 1.58 1.27 -4.97
N ILE A 200 0.54 0.89 -4.24
CA ILE A 200 0.07 1.59 -3.05
C ILE A 200 0.62 0.92 -1.80
N GLU A 201 1.17 1.73 -0.90
CA GLU A 201 1.48 1.34 0.47
C GLU A 201 0.64 2.19 1.41
N TYR A 202 -0.18 1.52 2.23
CA TYR A 202 -0.78 2.16 3.39
C TYR A 202 0.02 1.79 4.62
N ASP A 203 0.82 2.74 5.09
CA ASP A 203 1.61 2.54 6.28
C ASP A 203 0.86 3.08 7.50
N GLU A 204 0.29 2.16 8.27
CA GLU A 204 -0.30 2.48 9.56
C GLU A 204 0.71 2.36 10.71
N ALA A 205 2.02 2.31 10.43
CA ALA A 205 3.07 2.38 11.43
C ALA A 205 3.03 3.74 12.15
N LEU A 206 2.07 3.87 13.05
CA LEU A 206 2.15 4.58 14.31
C LEU A 206 2.79 5.98 14.23
N THR A 207 2.52 6.76 13.19
CA THR A 207 2.48 8.23 13.30
C THR A 207 1.17 8.67 13.95
N ILE A 208 0.70 7.94 14.97
CA ILE A 208 0.05 8.60 16.10
C ILE A 208 1.15 9.34 16.85
N THR A 209 1.67 10.39 16.22
CA THR A 209 2.55 11.37 16.86
C THR A 209 1.64 12.14 17.80
N ILE A 210 1.54 11.67 19.04
CA ILE A 210 0.77 12.37 20.07
C ILE A 210 1.56 13.64 20.38
N SER A 211 1.14 14.75 19.78
CA SER A 211 1.51 16.11 20.18
C SER A 211 0.85 16.48 21.49
#